data_AF-A0A3B9C3H7-F1
#
_entry.id   AF-A0A3B9C3H7-F1
#
_cell.length_a   1.000
_cell.length_b   1.000
_cell.length_c   1.000
_cell.angle_alpha   90.00
_cell.angle_beta   90.00
_cell.angle_gamma   90.00
#
_symmetry.space_group_name_H-M   'P 1'
#
loop_
_entity.id
_entity.type
_entity.pdbx_description
1 polymer ?
#
loop_
_entity_poly.entity_id
_entity_poly.type
_entity_poly.pdbx_seq_one_letter_code
_entity_poly.pdbx_strand_id
1 'polypeptide(L)'
;MKRKMITVTALALMLAVTNNLQAQKSNEQTKVEQTKKSSTEQAVLSTHKKLNENLVSGNLDELKKIYSSDYFLTNAIGQVWSREFFLNLLSSGSLKMIELTIADEKVTILDNIAIVTAQQNFKLTFGTNPMEGKERTTA
;
A
#
# COMPACT_ATOMS: atom_id res chain seq x y z
N MET A 1 -58.39 -21.26 43.38
CA MET A 1 -57.22 -22.16 43.28
C MET A 1 -56.58 -22.00 41.90
N LYS A 2 -55.28 -21.68 41.85
CA LYS A 2 -54.22 -22.03 40.85
C LYS A 2 -54.59 -22.13 39.34
N ARG A 3 -53.82 -21.69 38.34
CA ARG A 3 -52.58 -20.90 38.16
C ARG A 3 -52.37 -20.81 36.62
N LYS A 4 -51.92 -19.65 36.13
CA LYS A 4 -50.93 -19.41 35.04
C LYS A 4 -51.16 -20.05 33.65
N MET A 5 -51.41 -19.22 32.63
CA MET A 5 -50.82 -19.43 31.29
C MET A 5 -51.00 -18.22 30.35
N ILE A 6 -50.40 -17.06 30.65
CA ILE A 6 -50.11 -16.04 29.62
C ILE A 6 -48.74 -15.45 29.92
N THR A 7 -47.72 -16.16 29.48
CA THR A 7 -46.32 -15.74 29.42
C THR A 7 -45.75 -16.72 28.42
N VAL A 8 -45.56 -16.35 27.15
CA VAL A 8 -44.20 -16.24 26.57
C VAL A 8 -44.22 -15.62 25.16
N THR A 9 -45.37 -15.33 24.54
CA THR A 9 -45.38 -14.94 23.10
C THR A 9 -45.04 -13.48 22.82
N ALA A 10 -45.26 -12.55 23.75
CA ALA A 10 -44.98 -11.12 23.53
C ALA A 10 -43.48 -10.75 23.70
N LEU A 11 -42.70 -11.55 24.44
CA LEU A 11 -41.29 -11.24 24.71
C LEU A 11 -40.36 -11.70 23.58
N ALA A 12 -40.73 -12.76 22.85
CA ALA A 12 -39.93 -13.28 21.73
C ALA A 12 -39.99 -12.37 20.48
N LEU A 13 -41.09 -11.64 20.27
CA LEU A 13 -41.21 -10.69 19.15
C LEU A 13 -40.44 -9.38 19.40
N MET A 14 -40.33 -8.90 20.65
CA MET A 14 -39.50 -7.71 20.92
C MET A 14 -37.99 -7.97 20.86
N LEU A 15 -37.54 -9.19 21.20
CA LEU A 15 -36.12 -9.57 21.10
C LEU A 15 -35.64 -9.80 19.65
N ALA A 16 -36.54 -10.22 18.75
CA ALA A 16 -36.21 -10.40 17.34
C ALA A 16 -36.08 -9.06 16.59
N VAL A 17 -36.84 -8.03 17.00
CA VAL A 17 -36.80 -6.70 16.37
C VAL A 17 -35.54 -5.94 16.77
N THR A 18 -35.06 -6.05 18.01
CA THR A 18 -33.83 -5.37 18.46
C THR A 18 -32.57 -5.92 17.81
N ASN A 19 -32.46 -7.25 17.63
CA ASN A 19 -31.29 -7.86 16.97
C ASN A 19 -31.19 -7.45 15.49
N ASN A 20 -32.31 -7.27 14.80
CA ASN A 20 -32.31 -6.90 13.38
C ASN A 20 -31.96 -5.41 13.17
N LEU A 21 -32.35 -4.52 14.09
CA LEU A 21 -31.93 -3.11 14.04
C LEU A 21 -30.44 -2.93 14.34
N GLN A 22 -29.87 -3.75 15.24
CA GLN A 22 -28.45 -3.70 15.57
C GLN A 22 -27.59 -4.27 14.43
N ALA A 23 -28.03 -5.35 13.78
CA ALA A 23 -27.37 -5.92 12.61
C ALA A 23 -27.39 -4.97 11.40
N GLN A 24 -28.46 -4.19 11.22
CA GLN A 24 -28.54 -3.15 10.19
C GLN A 24 -27.62 -1.95 10.47
N LYS A 25 -27.55 -1.47 11.73
CA LYS A 25 -26.61 -0.41 12.12
C LYS A 25 -25.14 -0.84 11.98
N SER A 26 -24.82 -2.09 12.32
CA SER A 26 -23.46 -2.61 12.10
C SER A 26 -23.14 -2.79 10.62
N ASN A 27 -24.10 -3.21 9.78
CA ASN A 27 -23.88 -3.36 8.33
C ASN A 27 -23.79 -2.03 7.57
N GLU A 28 -24.42 -0.95 8.07
CA GLU A 28 -24.22 0.39 7.53
C GLU A 28 -22.86 0.97 7.97
N GLN A 29 -22.35 0.60 9.15
CA GLN A 29 -21.03 1.01 9.62
C GLN A 29 -19.87 0.25 8.92
N THR A 30 -20.03 -1.03 8.56
CA THR A 30 -19.02 -1.76 7.77
C THR A 30 -19.03 -1.44 6.28
N LYS A 31 -20.08 -0.79 5.75
CA LYS A 31 -20.15 -0.41 4.32
C LYS A 31 -19.50 0.94 4.01
N VAL A 32 -19.15 1.73 5.02
CA VAL A 32 -18.54 3.07 4.85
C VAL A 32 -17.00 3.05 4.95
N GLU A 33 -16.40 1.93 5.35
CA GLU A 33 -14.94 1.80 5.51
C GLU A 33 -14.22 1.18 4.30
N GLN A 34 -14.87 1.11 3.16
CA GLN A 34 -14.18 1.16 1.86
C GLN A 34 -14.20 2.60 1.38
N THR A 35 -13.43 3.47 2.04
CA THR A 35 -13.14 4.80 1.51
C THR A 35 -12.53 4.63 0.12
N LYS A 36 -13.33 4.91 -0.91
CA LYS A 36 -12.87 5.04 -2.28
C LYS A 36 -11.68 6.02 -2.26
N LYS A 37 -10.48 5.50 -2.54
CA LYS A 37 -9.23 6.29 -2.58
C LYS A 37 -9.46 7.58 -3.35
N SER A 38 -8.92 8.70 -2.86
CA SER A 38 -9.08 9.98 -3.57
C SER A 38 -8.45 9.90 -4.97
N SER A 39 -8.84 10.78 -5.90
CA SER A 39 -8.21 10.85 -7.22
C SER A 39 -6.70 11.13 -7.13
N THR A 40 -6.29 11.90 -6.12
CA THR A 40 -4.88 12.19 -5.83
C THR A 40 -4.15 10.94 -5.35
N GLU A 41 -4.72 10.21 -4.39
CA GLU A 41 -4.15 8.96 -3.90
C GLU A 41 -4.00 7.93 -5.03
N GLN A 42 -5.00 7.81 -5.89
CA GLN A 42 -4.93 6.92 -7.07
C GLN A 42 -3.81 7.34 -8.03
N ALA A 43 -3.59 8.64 -8.25
CA ALA A 43 -2.51 9.15 -9.10
C ALA A 43 -1.13 8.86 -8.48
N VAL A 44 -0.98 9.01 -7.17
CA VAL A 44 0.25 8.65 -6.44
C VAL A 44 0.54 7.16 -6.58
N LEU A 45 -0.44 6.30 -6.33
CA LEU A 45 -0.30 4.84 -6.47
C LEU A 45 0.01 4.43 -7.91
N SER A 46 -0.62 5.08 -8.89
CA SER A 46 -0.31 4.83 -10.30
C SER A 46 1.14 5.21 -10.64
N THR A 47 1.64 6.30 -10.08
CA THR A 47 3.02 6.75 -10.26
C THR A 47 4.00 5.80 -9.59
N HIS A 48 3.73 5.36 -8.35
CA HIS A 48 4.57 4.39 -7.66
C HIS A 48 4.56 3.02 -8.36
N LYS A 49 3.41 2.58 -8.89
CA LYS A 49 3.37 1.38 -9.75
C LYS A 49 4.27 1.51 -10.98
N LYS A 50 4.16 2.63 -11.71
CA LYS A 50 5.02 2.90 -12.89
C LYS A 50 6.49 2.96 -12.52
N LEU A 51 6.85 3.56 -11.38
CA LEU A 51 8.21 3.55 -10.86
C LEU A 51 8.75 2.12 -10.76
N ASN A 52 8.01 1.25 -10.08
CA ASN A 52 8.41 -0.14 -9.85
C ASN A 52 8.50 -0.95 -11.16
N GLU A 53 7.56 -0.75 -12.09
CA GLU A 53 7.61 -1.37 -13.43
C GLU A 53 8.82 -0.90 -14.24
N ASN A 54 9.17 0.38 -14.16
CA ASN A 54 10.34 0.93 -14.85
C ASN A 54 11.67 0.48 -14.21
N LEU A 55 11.70 0.24 -12.89
CA LEU A 55 12.86 -0.36 -12.22
C LEU A 55 13.14 -1.78 -12.74
N VAL A 56 12.10 -2.61 -12.87
CA VAL A 56 12.23 -4.00 -13.36
C VAL A 56 12.56 -4.03 -14.86
N SER A 57 11.90 -3.20 -15.66
CA SER A 57 12.15 -3.15 -17.11
C SER A 57 13.43 -2.40 -17.51
N GLY A 58 14.05 -1.68 -16.57
CA GLY A 58 15.25 -0.87 -16.84
C GLY A 58 15.00 0.35 -17.71
N ASN A 59 13.78 0.90 -17.72
CA ASN A 59 13.43 2.06 -18.53
C ASN A 59 13.94 3.37 -17.88
N LEU A 60 15.22 3.66 -18.10
CA LEU A 60 15.92 4.80 -17.51
C LEU A 60 15.30 6.16 -17.86
N ASP A 61 14.73 6.30 -19.05
CA ASP A 61 14.15 7.57 -19.50
C ASP A 61 12.87 7.92 -18.74
N GLU A 62 12.05 6.93 -18.42
CA GLU A 62 10.90 7.13 -17.53
C GLU A 62 11.32 7.32 -16.07
N LEU A 63 12.33 6.57 -15.59
CA LEU A 63 12.86 6.76 -14.23
C LEU A 63 13.40 8.18 -14.02
N LYS A 64 14.07 8.76 -15.02
CA LYS A 64 14.55 10.15 -14.99
C LYS A 64 13.41 11.17 -14.88
N LYS A 65 12.22 10.88 -15.39
CA LYS A 65 11.04 11.76 -15.29
C LYS A 65 10.36 11.65 -13.92
N ILE A 66 10.41 10.46 -13.31
CA ILE A 66 9.78 10.21 -12.00
C ILE A 66 10.64 10.76 -10.86
N TYR A 67 11.95 10.49 -10.86
CA TYR A 67 12.85 11.01 -9.83
C TYR A 67 13.19 12.47 -10.07
N SER A 68 12.91 13.34 -9.09
CA SER A 68 13.33 14.73 -9.08
C SER A 68 14.86 14.86 -9.07
N SER A 69 15.40 15.94 -9.62
CA SER A 69 16.86 16.16 -9.72
C SER A 69 17.59 16.17 -8.36
N ASP A 70 16.87 16.49 -7.28
CA ASP A 70 17.34 16.53 -5.90
C ASP A 70 16.99 15.27 -5.08
N TYR A 71 16.55 14.20 -5.75
CA TYR A 71 16.20 12.94 -5.10
C TYR A 71 17.43 12.26 -4.45
N PHE A 72 17.20 11.71 -3.25
CA PHE A 72 18.13 10.85 -2.54
C PHE A 72 17.44 9.56 -2.09
N LEU A 73 18.17 8.46 -2.17
CA LEU A 73 17.79 7.15 -1.64
C LEU A 73 18.68 6.82 -0.45
N THR A 74 18.09 6.41 0.66
CA THR A 74 18.81 5.69 1.72
C THR A 74 18.57 4.20 1.54
N ASN A 75 19.63 3.42 1.27
CA ASN A 75 19.50 1.98 1.06
C ASN A 75 19.45 1.20 2.38
N ALA A 76 19.25 -0.12 2.29
CA ALA A 76 19.07 -1.01 3.44
C ALA A 76 20.26 -1.05 4.43
N ILE A 77 21.45 -0.60 4.04
CA ILE A 77 22.64 -0.53 4.92
C ILE A 77 22.93 0.90 5.39
N GLY A 78 22.01 1.84 5.17
CA GLY A 78 22.12 3.23 5.62
C GLY A 78 23.01 4.11 4.75
N GLN A 79 23.43 3.65 3.57
CA GLN A 79 24.13 4.52 2.62
C GLN A 79 23.15 5.43 1.91
N VAL A 80 23.55 6.68 1.69
CA VAL A 80 22.78 7.67 0.95
C VAL A 80 23.31 7.78 -0.48
N TRP A 81 22.44 7.62 -1.46
CA TRP A 81 22.73 7.74 -2.88
C TRP A 81 21.97 8.91 -3.48
N SER A 82 22.65 9.73 -4.27
CA SER A 82 21.99 10.73 -5.11
C SER A 82 21.27 10.07 -6.29
N ARG A 83 20.32 10.77 -6.89
CA ARG A 83 19.67 10.35 -8.15
C ARG A 83 20.68 9.93 -9.21
N GLU A 84 21.68 10.77 -9.49
CA GLU A 84 22.64 10.50 -10.56
C GLU A 84 23.46 9.24 -10.29
N PHE A 85 23.89 9.04 -9.04
CA PHE A 85 24.62 7.82 -8.68
C PHE A 85 23.73 6.57 -8.84
N PHE A 86 22.49 6.63 -8.35
CA PHE A 86 21.55 5.52 -8.46
C PHE A 86 21.19 5.19 -9.92
N LEU A 87 20.88 6.20 -10.73
CA LEU A 87 20.59 6.02 -12.15
C LEU A 87 21.82 5.50 -12.92
N ASN A 88 23.02 5.93 -12.54
CA ASN A 88 24.25 5.42 -13.15
C ASN A 88 24.42 3.91 -12.88
N LEU A 89 24.17 3.44 -11.64
CA LEU A 89 24.22 2.01 -11.31
C LEU A 89 23.23 1.18 -12.14
N LEU A 90 22.03 1.70 -12.39
CA LEU A 90 21.06 1.05 -13.27
C LEU A 90 21.55 1.05 -14.72
N SER A 91 22.10 2.17 -15.19
CA SER A 91 22.56 2.32 -16.57
C SER A 91 23.79 1.48 -16.93
N SER A 92 24.70 1.29 -15.98
CA SER A 92 25.88 0.45 -16.15
C SER A 92 25.54 -1.05 -16.03
N GLY A 93 24.31 -1.39 -15.61
CA GLY A 93 23.93 -2.75 -15.24
C GLY A 93 24.55 -3.22 -13.92
N SER A 94 25.27 -2.35 -13.19
CA SER A 94 25.82 -2.67 -11.87
C SER A 94 24.73 -2.93 -10.83
N LEU A 95 23.55 -2.35 -11.02
CA LEU A 95 22.32 -2.72 -10.32
C LEU A 95 21.27 -3.09 -11.35
N LYS A 96 20.64 -4.25 -11.20
CA LYS A 96 19.51 -4.66 -12.03
C LYS A 96 18.42 -5.27 -11.17
N MET A 97 17.23 -4.69 -11.21
CA MET A 97 16.04 -5.28 -10.58
C MET A 97 15.49 -6.37 -11.51
N ILE A 98 15.38 -7.60 -11.01
CA ILE A 98 14.89 -8.75 -11.78
C ILE A 98 13.40 -8.96 -11.52
N GLU A 99 13.01 -8.91 -10.25
CA GLU A 99 11.62 -9.02 -9.81
C GLU A 99 11.39 -8.04 -8.67
N LEU A 100 10.22 -7.39 -8.67
CA LEU A 100 9.80 -6.51 -7.58
C LEU A 100 8.30 -6.64 -7.38
N THR A 101 7.89 -6.99 -6.17
CA THR A 101 6.48 -7.09 -5.77
C THR A 101 6.21 -6.15 -4.60
N ILE A 102 5.07 -5.47 -4.66
CA ILE A 102 4.66 -4.48 -3.66
C ILE A 102 3.49 -5.05 -2.87
N ALA A 103 3.56 -4.96 -1.54
CA ALA A 103 2.48 -5.33 -0.63
C ALA A 103 2.33 -4.26 0.47
N ASP A 104 1.21 -4.28 1.19
CA ASP A 104 0.94 -3.38 2.32
C ASP A 104 1.19 -1.89 1.99
N GLU A 105 0.83 -1.49 0.77
CA GLU A 105 1.06 -0.14 0.27
C GLU A 105 0.03 0.84 0.87
N LYS A 106 0.54 1.90 1.50
CA LYS A 106 -0.24 2.96 2.13
C LYS A 106 0.26 4.31 1.64
N VAL A 107 -0.68 5.21 1.35
CA VAL A 107 -0.40 6.60 1.01
C VAL A 107 -0.92 7.50 2.12
N THR A 108 -0.10 8.47 2.52
CA THR A 108 -0.51 9.57 3.40
C THR A 108 -0.29 10.87 2.65
N ILE A 109 -1.34 11.67 2.49
CA ILE A 109 -1.27 12.99 1.83
C ILE A 109 -1.12 14.07 2.91
N LEU A 110 -0.11 14.93 2.76
CA LEU A 110 0.19 16.08 3.61
C LEU A 110 0.32 17.30 2.69
N ASP A 111 -0.73 18.10 2.58
CA ASP A 111 -0.83 19.22 1.65
C ASP A 111 -0.46 18.83 0.20
N ASN A 112 0.71 19.26 -0.27
CA ASN A 112 1.25 18.98 -1.60
C ASN A 112 2.25 17.82 -1.64
N ILE A 113 2.44 17.09 -0.53
CA ILE A 113 3.34 15.96 -0.39
C ILE A 113 2.52 14.68 -0.23
N ALA A 114 2.94 13.62 -0.90
CA ALA A 114 2.43 12.26 -0.66
C ALA A 114 3.58 11.40 -0.14
N ILE A 115 3.33 10.70 0.96
CA ILE A 115 4.26 9.72 1.53
C ILE A 115 3.71 8.34 1.23
N VAL A 116 4.46 7.52 0.51
CA VAL A 116 4.13 6.13 0.23
C VAL A 116 4.97 5.23 1.13
N THR A 117 4.33 4.42 1.94
CA THR A 117 5.01 3.33 2.66
C THR A 117 4.57 2.00 2.08
N ALA A 118 5.51 1.10 1.79
CA ALA A 118 5.17 -0.19 1.22
C ALA A 118 6.17 -1.28 1.63
N GLN A 119 5.71 -2.53 1.61
CA GLN A 119 6.58 -3.68 1.66
C GLN A 119 7.03 -4.06 0.26
N GLN A 120 8.33 -4.21 0.06
CA GLN A 120 8.90 -4.67 -1.20
C GLN A 120 9.49 -6.07 -0.99
N ASN A 121 9.10 -7.03 -1.82
CA ASN A 121 9.89 -8.26 -1.99
C ASN A 121 10.57 -8.18 -3.35
N PHE A 122 11.89 -8.34 -3.36
CA PHE A 122 12.71 -8.09 -4.53
C PHE A 122 13.65 -9.23 -4.83
N LYS A 123 14.00 -9.36 -6.11
CA LYS A 123 15.21 -10.04 -6.59
C LYS A 123 15.98 -9.07 -7.46
N LEU A 124 17.28 -8.95 -7.22
CA LEU A 124 18.16 -8.05 -7.95
C LEU A 124 19.54 -8.66 -8.15
N THR A 125 20.34 -8.05 -9.01
CA THR A 125 21.79 -8.28 -9.06
C THR A 125 22.51 -6.99 -8.73
N PHE A 126 23.53 -7.08 -7.87
CA PHE A 126 24.48 -5.99 -7.62
C PHE A 126 25.88 -6.46 -8.01
N GLY A 127 26.41 -5.93 -9.13
CA GLY A 127 27.54 -6.51 -9.84
C GLY A 127 27.20 -7.92 -10.32
N THR A 128 27.99 -8.91 -9.91
CA THR A 128 27.75 -10.33 -10.21
C THR A 128 26.96 -11.06 -9.14
N ASN A 129 26.60 -10.38 -8.04
CA ASN A 129 25.99 -11.02 -6.89
C ASN A 129 24.45 -10.95 -7.00
N PRO A 130 23.76 -12.10 -7.14
CA PRO A 130 22.32 -12.12 -7.00
C PRO A 130 21.95 -11.88 -5.53
N MET A 131 20.88 -11.12 -5.32
CA MET A 131 20.32 -10.84 -4.01
C MET A 131 18.81 -10.94 -4.09
N GLU A 132 18.21 -11.44 -3.02
CA GLU A 132 16.78 -11.38 -2.83
C GLU A 132 16.49 -10.98 -1.40
N GLY A 133 15.32 -10.38 -1.18
CA GLY A 133 15.01 -9.87 0.12
C GLY A 133 13.62 -9.28 0.21
N LYS A 134 13.36 -8.81 1.42
CA LYS A 134 12.12 -8.18 1.81
C LYS A 134 12.44 -6.97 2.67
N GLU A 135 11.89 -5.83 2.31
CA GLU A 135 12.11 -4.58 3.02
C GLU A 135 10.84 -3.74 3.13
N ARG A 136 10.87 -2.76 4.03
CA ARG A 136 9.84 -1.75 4.18
C ARG A 136 10.42 -0.44 3.70
N THR A 137 9.78 0.19 2.72
CA THR A 137 10.25 1.44 2.11
C THR A 137 9.35 2.61 2.43
N THR A 138 9.92 3.80 2.28
CA THR A 138 9.21 5.08 2.26
C THR A 138 9.66 5.84 1.03
N ALA A 139 8.72 6.35 0.25
CA ALA A 139 8.95 7.15 -0.96
C ALA A 139 8.07 8.41 -0.95
#